data_AF-A0A950L6R2-F1
#
_entry.id   AF-A0A950L6R2-F1
#
_cell.length_a   1.000
_cell.length_b   1.000
_cell.length_c   1.000
_cell.angle_alpha   90.00
_cell.angle_beta   90.00
_cell.angle_gamma   90.00
#
_symmetry.space_group_name_H-M   'P 1'
#
loop_
_entity.id
_entity.type
_entity.pdbx_description
1 polymer ?
#
loop_
_entity_poly.entity_id
_entity_poly.type
_entity_poly.pdbx_seq_one_letter_code
_entity_poly.pdbx_strand_id
1 'polypeptide(L)' 'MFPSPTRMFLTKGVGVHRYALTAFEFALRDADIEQQNLVYVIHLPTALPSYHPRRRG' A
#
# COMPACT_ATOMS: atom_id res chain seq x y z
N MET A 1 -22.93 -3.14 -12.00
CA MET A 1 -22.26 -2.30 -10.97
C MET A 1 -20.90 -2.93 -10.70
N PHE A 2 -19.81 -2.17 -10.82
CA PHE A 2 -18.44 -2.70 -10.62
C PHE A 2 -18.20 -3.00 -9.12
N PRO A 3 -17.42 -4.04 -8.78
CA PRO A 3 -17.10 -4.34 -7.39
C PRO A 3 -16.28 -3.20 -6.76
N SER A 4 -16.71 -2.71 -5.60
CA SER A 4 -15.97 -1.74 -4.81
C SER A 4 -15.09 -2.44 -3.75
N PRO A 5 -13.94 -1.86 -3.37
CA PRO A 5 -13.14 -2.36 -2.26
C PRO A 5 -13.94 -2.33 -0.96
N THR A 6 -13.89 -3.41 -0.19
CA THR A 6 -14.60 -3.53 1.10
C THR A 6 -13.67 -3.46 2.32
N ARG A 7 -12.35 -3.48 2.11
CA ARG A 7 -11.33 -3.42 3.16
C ARG A 7 -10.22 -2.45 2.80
N MET A 8 -9.70 -1.75 3.79
CA MET A 8 -8.52 -0.89 3.68
C MET A 8 -7.59 -1.09 4.87
N PHE A 9 -6.29 -0.85 4.65
CA PHE A 9 -5.28 -0.82 5.69
C PHE A 9 -4.28 0.31 5.38
N LEU A 10 -3.63 0.83 6.42
CA LEU A 10 -2.53 1.77 6.28
C LEU A 10 -1.22 1.01 6.48
N THR A 11 -0.22 1.36 5.67
CA THR A 11 1.15 0.88 5.86
C THR A 11 2.11 2.05 5.67
N LYS A 12 3.33 1.89 6.18
CA LYS A 12 4.42 2.83 6.04
C LYS A 12 5.71 2.04 5.93
N GLY A 13 6.68 2.57 5.20
CA GLY A 13 8.02 2.01 5.18
C GLY A 13 9.05 3.05 4.77
N VAL A 14 10.30 2.82 5.15
CA VAL A 14 11.45 3.67 4.80
C VAL A 14 12.47 2.82 4.05
N GLY A 15 12.93 3.32 2.90
CA GLY A 15 13.97 2.68 2.11
C GLY A 15 15.09 3.65 1.81
N VAL A 16 16.33 3.22 2.06
CA VAL A 16 17.54 4.02 1.83
C VAL A 16 18.40 3.32 0.79
N HIS A 17 18.59 3.98 -0.35
CA HIS A 17 19.52 3.54 -1.38
C HIS A 17 19.96 4.74 -2.22
N ARG A 18 21.14 4.63 -2.86
CA ARG A 18 21.67 5.68 -3.75
C ARG A 18 20.79 5.94 -4.98
N TYR A 19 19.99 4.96 -5.39
CA TYR A 19 19.08 5.04 -6.54
C TYR A 19 17.63 5.07 -6.07
N ALA A 20 16.86 6.01 -6.61
CA ALA A 20 15.49 6.26 -6.20
C ALA A 20 14.57 5.05 -6.34
N LEU A 21 14.66 4.30 -7.46
CA LEU A 21 13.81 3.13 -7.68
C LEU A 21 14.07 2.04 -6.64
N THR A 22 15.34 1.74 -6.35
CA THR A 22 15.70 0.75 -5.33
C THR A 22 15.35 1.23 -3.91
N ALA A 23 15.49 2.53 -3.62
CA ALA A 23 15.06 3.10 -2.35
C ALA A 23 13.54 2.95 -2.17
N PHE A 24 12.78 3.16 -3.25
CA PHE A 24 11.34 2.91 -3.28
C PHE A 24 11.01 1.43 -3.03
N GLU A 25 11.67 0.49 -3.73
CA GLU A 25 11.50 -0.96 -3.50
C GLU A 25 11.80 -1.38 -2.05
N PHE A 26 12.85 -0.81 -1.44
CA PHE A 26 13.17 -1.07 -0.03
C PHE A 26 12.10 -0.52 0.91
N ALA A 27 11.51 0.64 0.60
CA ALA A 27 10.40 1.18 1.37
C ALA A 27 9.15 0.29 1.26
N LEU A 28 8.88 -0.31 0.10
CA LEU A 28 7.80 -1.28 -0.07
C LEU A 28 8.03 -2.55 0.76
N ARG A 29 9.27 -3.04 0.84
CA ARG A 29 9.66 -4.18 1.68
C ARG A 29 9.49 -3.90 3.18
N ASP A 30 9.96 -2.75 3.65
CA ASP A 30 9.75 -2.33 5.05
C ASP A 30 8.26 -2.09 5.37
N ALA A 31 7.47 -1.74 4.36
CA ALA A 31 6.01 -1.65 4.44
C ALA A 31 5.28 -3.00 4.30
N ASP A 32 5.99 -4.12 4.07
CA ASP A 32 5.44 -5.46 3.81
C ASP A 32 4.49 -5.51 2.59
N ILE A 33 4.69 -4.65 1.57
CA ILE A 33 3.81 -4.61 0.38
C ILE A 33 4.51 -4.82 -0.96
N GLU A 34 5.77 -5.25 -0.95
CA GLU A 34 6.57 -5.38 -2.17
C GLU A 34 6.06 -6.48 -3.12
N GLN A 35 5.30 -7.45 -2.62
CA GLN A 35 4.72 -8.53 -3.44
C GLN A 35 3.44 -8.10 -4.19
N GLN A 36 3.00 -6.85 -4.04
CA GLN A 36 1.79 -6.35 -4.69
C GLN A 36 2.10 -5.34 -5.80
N ASN A 37 1.28 -5.35 -6.84
CA ASN A 37 1.27 -4.29 -7.83
C ASN A 37 0.52 -3.08 -7.29
N LEU A 38 1.15 -1.90 -7.33
CA LEU A 38 0.55 -0.66 -6.90
C LEU A 38 -0.22 -0.02 -8.05
N VAL A 39 -1.50 0.21 -7.83
CA VAL A 39 -2.35 1.01 -8.72
C VAL A 39 -2.64 2.32 -8.01
N TYR A 40 -2.16 3.42 -8.58
CA TYR A 40 -2.45 4.74 -8.05
C TYR A 40 -3.91 5.11 -8.33
N VAL A 41 -4.65 5.41 -7.28
CA VAL A 41 -6.05 5.86 -7.36
C VAL A 41 -6.15 7.29 -6.82
N ILE A 42 -6.83 8.15 -7.56
CA ILE A 42 -6.98 9.58 -7.22
C ILE A 42 -8.16 9.87 -6.29
N HIS A 43 -9.12 8.95 -6.19
CA HIS A 43 -10.33 9.15 -5.40
C HIS A 43 -10.67 7.90 -4.59
N LEU A 44 -11.08 8.12 -3.34
CA LEU A 44 -11.62 7.07 -2.48
C LEU A 44 -13.07 6.74 -2.87
N PRO A 45 -13.52 5.50 -2.71
CA PRO A 45 -14.92 5.14 -2.88
C PRO A 45 -15.81 5.95 -1.91
N THR A 46 -17.00 6.35 -2.36
CA THR A 46 -17.96 7.14 -1.58
C THR A 46 -18.37 6.44 -0.27
N ALA A 47 -18.39 5.11 -0.26
CA ALA A 47 -18.55 4.32 0.97
C ALA A 47 -17.16 3.94 1.50
N LEU A 48 -16.89 4.30 2.75
CA LEU A 48 -15.63 3.94 3.41
C LEU A 48 -15.62 2.44 3.74
N PRO A 49 -14.64 1.68 3.23
CA PRO A 49 -14.48 0.28 3.60
C PRO A 49 -13.99 0.14 5.04
N SER A 50 -14.17 -1.06 5.60
CA SER A 50 -13.72 -1.37 6.95
C SER A 50 -12.21 -1.30 7.04
N TYR A 51 -11.71 -0.57 8.04
CA TYR A 51 -10.28 -0.52 8.35
C TYR A 51 -9.84 -1.79 9.05
N HIS A 52 -8.77 -2.40 8.56
CA HIS A 52 -8.14 -3.55 9.18
C HIS A 52 -6.65 -3.24 9.40
N PRO A 53 -6.15 -3.29 10.65
CA PRO A 53 -4.72 -3.15 10.89
C PRO A 53 -3.97 -4.30 10.23
N ARG A 54 -2.91 -3.98 9.50
CA ARG A 54 -2.04 -4.99 8.90
C ARG A 54 -1.08 -5.54 9.95
N ARG A 55 -1.03 -6.86 10.09
CA ARG A 55 0.00 -7.53 10.88
C ARG A 55 1.27 -7.56 10.04
N ARG A 56 2.34 -6.91 10.51
CA ARG A 56 3.67 -7.09 9.93
C ARG A 56 4.13 -8.51 10.26
N GLY A 57 4.45 -9.30 9.24
CA GLY A 57 5.05 -10.63 9.35
C GLY A 57 6.55 -10.55 9.50
#